data_AF-A0A964BZH3-F1
#
_entry.id   AF-A0A964BZH3-F1
#
_cell.length_a   1.000
_cell.length_b   1.000
_cell.length_c   1.000
_cell.angle_alpha   90.00
_cell.angle_beta   90.00
_cell.angle_gamma   90.00
#
_symmetry.space_group_name_H-M   'P 1'
#
loop_
_entity.id
_entity.type
_entity.pdbx_description
1 polymer ?
#
loop_
_entity_poly.entity_id
_entity_poly.type
_entity_poly.pdbx_seq_one_letter_code
_entity_poly.pdbx_strand_id
1 'polypeptide(L)'
;MKKVLVTGATGRTGSLVFKKLANQPKEFTVIGFARSPEKIEQMFGLTKNFIVGNISNQSQIEAAMEDCDGLVILTSAIPKMVVPPSQGKPPEFAYNLGEMPETVDYQGQVNQINAATHLPHVKMYYLEFHKIS
;
A
#
# COMPACT_ATOMS: atom_id res chain seq x y z
N MET A 1 9.63 -17.45 10.48
CA MET A 1 9.69 -16.31 9.54
C MET A 1 8.37 -15.59 9.63
N LYS A 2 8.37 -14.25 9.64
CA LYS A 2 7.14 -13.45 9.72
C LYS A 2 6.61 -13.18 8.31
N LYS A 3 5.38 -13.60 8.02
CA LYS A 3 4.70 -13.27 6.77
C LYS A 3 4.13 -11.84 6.88
N VAL A 4 4.56 -10.93 6.01
CA VAL A 4 4.18 -9.51 6.08
C VAL A 4 3.51 -9.07 4.80
N LEU A 5 2.29 -8.53 4.92
CA LEU A 5 1.58 -7.88 3.83
C LEU A 5 1.96 -6.39 3.76
N VAL A 6 2.41 -5.93 2.60
CA VAL A 6 2.71 -4.51 2.33
C VAL A 6 1.68 -3.98 1.34
N THR A 7 0.78 -3.10 1.78
CA THR A 7 -0.20 -2.48 0.89
C THR A 7 0.35 -1.19 0.30
N GLY A 8 -0.06 -0.86 -0.94
CA GLY A 8 0.56 0.25 -1.66
C GLY A 8 2.01 -0.07 -2.08
N ALA A 9 2.33 -1.35 -2.28
CA ALA A 9 3.68 -1.83 -2.57
C ALA A 9 4.31 -1.28 -3.86
N THR A 10 3.51 -0.74 -4.79
CA THR A 10 3.99 -0.06 -6.00
C THR A 10 4.05 1.47 -5.85
N GLY A 11 3.80 1.98 -4.64
CA GLY A 11 4.02 3.38 -4.28
C GLY A 11 5.50 3.69 -4.11
N ARG A 12 5.83 4.99 -4.06
CA ARG A 12 7.21 5.47 -3.88
C ARG A 12 7.83 4.86 -2.62
N THR A 13 7.15 4.98 -1.49
CA THR A 13 7.59 4.42 -0.20
C THR A 13 7.34 2.91 -0.10
N GLY A 14 6.17 2.44 -0.54
CA GLY A 14 5.80 1.02 -0.46
C GLY A 14 6.78 0.09 -1.17
N SER A 15 7.29 0.50 -2.33
CA SER A 15 8.26 -0.31 -3.07
C SER A 15 9.61 -0.45 -2.37
N LEU A 16 10.05 0.59 -1.65
CA LEU A 16 11.27 0.55 -0.85
C LEU A 16 11.10 -0.36 0.36
N VAL A 17 9.97 -0.27 1.06
CA VAL A 17 9.67 -1.16 2.20
C VAL A 17 9.56 -2.61 1.76
N PHE A 18 8.85 -2.90 0.67
CA PHE A 18 8.76 -4.23 0.09
C PHE A 18 10.16 -4.81 -0.22
N LYS A 19 11.01 -4.06 -0.93
CA LYS A 19 12.39 -4.49 -1.26
C LYS A 19 13.23 -4.70 -0.01
N LYS A 20 13.14 -3.80 0.98
CA LYS A 20 13.92 -3.89 2.22
C LYS A 20 13.57 -5.14 3.03
N LEU A 21 12.28 -5.48 3.12
CA LEU A 21 11.84 -6.69 3.82
C LEU A 21 12.19 -7.95 3.00
N ALA A 22 12.03 -7.92 1.67
CA ALA A 22 12.36 -9.03 0.79
C ALA A 22 13.87 -9.37 0.80
N ASN A 23 14.73 -8.38 1.04
CA ASN A 23 16.19 -8.56 1.21
C ASN A 23 16.58 -9.21 2.55
N GLN A 24 15.62 -9.54 3.41
CA GLN A 24 15.84 -10.21 4.70
C GLN A 24 15.06 -11.54 4.77
N PRO A 25 15.30 -12.49 3.84
CA PRO A 25 14.50 -13.71 3.70
C PRO A 25 14.61 -14.69 4.88
N LYS A 26 15.62 -14.52 5.74
CA LYS A 26 15.74 -15.29 6.99
C LYS A 26 14.71 -14.86 8.04
N GLU A 27 14.20 -13.64 7.93
CA GLU A 27 13.29 -13.04 8.90
C GLU A 27 11.86 -12.90 8.34
N PHE A 28 11.74 -12.49 7.07
CA PHE A 28 10.46 -12.12 6.48
C PHE A 28 10.11 -12.93 5.22
N THR A 29 8.82 -13.26 5.11
CA THR A 29 8.17 -13.62 3.84
C THR A 29 7.24 -12.47 3.46
N VAL A 30 7.52 -11.78 2.37
CA VAL A 30 6.82 -10.53 2.03
C VAL A 30 5.85 -10.74 0.89
N ILE A 31 4.63 -10.25 1.07
CA ILE A 31 3.61 -10.17 0.02
C ILE A 31 3.28 -8.69 -0.23
N GLY A 32 3.31 -8.28 -1.50
CA GLY A 32 2.91 -6.94 -1.90
C GLY A 32 1.45 -6.93 -2.33
N PHE A 33 0.68 -5.95 -1.88
CA PHE A 33 -0.69 -5.72 -2.34
C PHE A 33 -0.76 -4.44 -3.18
N ALA A 34 -1.19 -4.56 -4.43
CA ALA A 34 -1.24 -3.43 -5.36
C ALA A 34 -2.41 -3.53 -6.34
N ARG A 35 -2.74 -2.40 -6.98
CA ARG A 35 -3.92 -2.30 -7.87
C ARG A 35 -3.66 -2.68 -9.32
N SER A 36 -2.42 -2.55 -9.80
CA SER A 36 -2.06 -2.73 -11.21
C SER A 36 -0.99 -3.81 -11.36
N PRO A 37 -1.28 -4.92 -12.06
CA PRO A 37 -0.27 -5.94 -12.39
C PRO A 37 0.82 -5.38 -13.31
N GLU A 38 0.47 -4.48 -14.22
CA GLU A 38 1.44 -3.86 -15.15
C GLU A 38 2.50 -3.09 -14.38
N LYS A 39 2.09 -2.33 -13.36
CA LYS A 39 3.03 -1.57 -12.52
C LYS A 39 3.90 -2.47 -11.65
N ILE A 40 3.38 -3.63 -11.23
CA ILE A 40 4.19 -4.63 -10.52
C ILE A 40 5.29 -5.15 -11.45
N GLU A 41 4.91 -5.58 -12.65
CA GLU A 41 5.86 -6.13 -13.63
C GLU A 41 6.94 -5.11 -14.00
N GLN A 42 6.56 -3.85 -14.27
CA GLN A 42 7.50 -2.78 -14.55
C GLN A 42 8.51 -2.51 -13.42
N MET A 43 8.10 -2.68 -12.16
CA MET A 43 8.93 -2.33 -11.00
C MET A 43 9.74 -3.51 -10.45
N PHE A 44 9.27 -4.74 -10.64
CA PHE A 44 9.79 -5.93 -9.98
C PHE A 44 10.08 -7.10 -10.93
N GLY A 45 9.61 -7.05 -12.19
CA GLY A 45 9.86 -8.08 -13.22
C GLY A 45 9.19 -9.45 -12.97
N LEU A 46 8.35 -9.53 -11.93
CA LEU A 46 7.58 -10.73 -11.59
C LEU A 46 6.46 -10.39 -10.61
N THR A 47 5.34 -11.10 -10.76
CA THR A 47 4.13 -10.91 -9.95
C THR A 47 3.95 -11.95 -8.84
N LYS A 48 4.83 -12.97 -8.75
CA LYS A 48 4.68 -14.12 -7.84
C LYS A 48 4.46 -13.76 -6.36
N ASN A 49 5.08 -12.70 -5.88
CA ASN A 49 4.99 -12.25 -4.49
C ASN A 49 3.99 -11.09 -4.32
N PHE A 50 3.07 -10.93 -5.27
CA PHE A 50 2.08 -9.87 -5.27
C PHE A 50 0.66 -10.42 -5.36
N ILE A 51 -0.23 -9.76 -4.65
CA ILE A 51 -1.68 -9.91 -4.78
C ILE A 51 -2.21 -8.63 -5.42
N VAL A 52 -2.98 -8.80 -6.49
CA VAL A 52 -3.67 -7.70 -7.15
C VAL A 52 -5.05 -7.55 -6.54
N GLY A 53 -5.37 -6.35 -6.05
CA GLY A 53 -6.67 -6.06 -5.47
C GLY A 53 -6.86 -4.59 -5.12
N ASN A 54 -8.02 -4.27 -4.57
CA ASN A 54 -8.41 -2.92 -4.16
C ASN A 54 -8.75 -2.89 -2.68
N ILE A 55 -8.17 -1.92 -1.94
CA ILE A 55 -8.41 -1.75 -0.50
C ILE A 55 -9.85 -1.35 -0.17
N SER A 56 -10.60 -0.81 -1.12
CA SER A 56 -12.03 -0.54 -0.96
C SER A 56 -12.87 -1.83 -0.96
N ASN A 57 -12.29 -2.96 -1.38
CA ASN A 57 -12.94 -4.27 -1.33
C ASN A 57 -12.42 -5.06 -0.12
N GLN A 58 -13.25 -5.17 0.92
CA GLN A 58 -12.87 -5.81 2.17
C GLN A 58 -12.46 -7.28 2.01
N SER A 59 -13.20 -8.07 1.23
CA SER A 59 -12.91 -9.51 1.10
C SER A 59 -11.59 -9.79 0.38
N GLN A 60 -11.18 -8.92 -0.55
CA GLN A 60 -9.87 -9.02 -1.20
C GLN A 60 -8.71 -8.76 -0.22
N ILE A 61 -8.93 -7.87 0.75
CA ILE A 61 -7.93 -7.57 1.78
C ILE A 61 -7.88 -8.67 2.83
N GLU A 62 -9.03 -9.20 3.25
CA GLU A 62 -9.10 -10.35 4.16
C GLU A 62 -8.37 -11.56 3.56
N ALA A 63 -8.63 -11.89 2.29
CA ALA A 63 -7.92 -12.95 1.59
C ALA A 63 -6.40 -12.68 1.48
N ALA A 64 -5.99 -11.43 1.27
CA ALA A 64 -4.57 -11.09 1.23
C ALA A 64 -3.88 -11.15 2.59
N MET A 65 -4.64 -10.94 3.66
CA MET A 65 -4.15 -10.93 5.04
C MET A 65 -4.09 -12.33 5.65
N GLU A 66 -4.68 -13.34 5.01
CA GLU A 66 -4.68 -14.72 5.45
C GLU A 66 -3.24 -15.24 5.74
N ASP A 67 -3.09 -15.86 6.91
CA ASP A 67 -1.83 -16.36 7.48
C ASP A 67 -0.70 -15.33 7.63
N CYS A 68 -0.97 -14.02 7.50
CA CYS A 68 0.05 -13.01 7.72
C CYS A 68 0.27 -12.75 9.21
N ASP A 69 1.52 -12.46 9.59
CA ASP A 69 1.92 -12.08 10.95
C ASP A 69 1.99 -10.56 11.13
N GLY A 70 1.91 -9.79 10.04
CA GLY A 70 2.03 -8.34 10.08
C GLY A 70 1.53 -7.65 8.82
N LEU A 71 1.14 -6.40 9.00
CA LEU A 71 0.62 -5.51 7.96
C LEU A 71 1.40 -4.19 7.97
N VAL A 72 1.80 -3.72 6.79
CA VAL A 72 2.36 -2.38 6.59
C VAL A 72 1.46 -1.62 5.61
N ILE A 73 0.81 -0.57 6.12
CA ILE A 73 -0.11 0.26 5.33
C ILE A 73 0.66 1.42 4.70
N LEU A 74 0.81 1.40 3.37
CA LEU A 74 1.44 2.49 2.59
C LEU A 74 0.58 2.91 1.40
N THR A 75 -0.75 2.77 1.55
CA THR A 75 -1.74 3.27 0.61
C THR A 75 -2.12 4.71 0.91
N SER A 76 -2.36 5.50 -0.13
CA SER A 76 -3.00 6.81 0.02
C SER A 76 -3.73 7.25 -1.24
N ALA A 77 -4.74 8.11 -1.09
CA ALA A 77 -5.40 8.76 -2.22
C ALA A 77 -4.39 9.63 -3.00
N ILE A 78 -4.48 9.61 -4.34
CA ILE A 78 -3.55 10.36 -5.20
C ILE A 78 -4.33 11.37 -6.01
N PRO A 79 -4.25 12.69 -5.70
CA PRO A 79 -4.89 13.71 -6.51
C PRO A 79 -4.25 13.77 -7.89
N LYS A 80 -5.05 14.12 -8.89
CA LYS A 80 -4.65 14.31 -10.28
C LYS A 80 -4.80 15.77 -10.64
N MET A 81 -3.78 16.32 -11.29
CA MET A 81 -3.86 17.68 -11.84
C MET A 81 -4.91 17.65 -12.97
N VAL A 82 -5.94 18.48 -12.83
CA VAL A 82 -7.01 18.63 -13.83
C VAL A 82 -6.88 19.95 -14.59
N VAL A 83 -6.27 20.96 -13.96
CA VAL A 83 -5.94 22.24 -14.60
C VAL A 83 -4.47 22.55 -14.35
N PRO A 84 -3.66 22.78 -15.42
CA PRO A 84 -2.27 23.18 -15.25
C PRO A 84 -2.17 24.59 -14.67
N PRO A 85 -1.02 24.96 -14.07
CA PRO A 85 -0.81 26.32 -13.58
C PRO A 85 -0.91 27.35 -14.72
N SER A 86 -1.46 28.53 -14.43
CA SER A 86 -1.49 29.66 -15.37
C SER A 86 -1.11 30.97 -14.65
N GLN A 87 -0.88 32.05 -15.39
CA GLN A 87 -0.38 33.30 -14.79
C GLN A 87 -1.32 33.80 -13.69
N GLY A 88 -0.81 33.85 -12.46
CA GLY A 88 -1.56 34.27 -11.28
C GLY A 88 -2.55 33.23 -10.73
N LYS A 89 -2.56 31.99 -11.25
CA LYS A 89 -3.45 30.91 -10.78
C LYS A 89 -2.68 29.61 -10.50
N PRO A 90 -2.82 29.03 -9.30
CA PRO A 90 -2.22 27.73 -9.00
C PRO A 90 -2.89 26.62 -9.86
N PRO A 91 -2.23 25.45 -10.00
CA PRO A 91 -2.87 24.30 -10.62
C PRO A 91 -4.07 23.83 -9.78
N GLU A 92 -5.05 23.23 -10.45
CA GLU A 92 -6.19 22.58 -9.78
C GLU A 92 -6.00 21.07 -9.78
N PHE A 93 -6.37 20.46 -8.67
CA PHE A 93 -6.29 19.03 -8.45
C PHE A 93 -7.66 18.48 -8.07
N ALA A 94 -7.98 17.31 -8.60
CA ALA A 94 -9.16 16.55 -8.23
C ALA A 94 -8.79 15.09 -8.02
N TYR A 95 -9.67 14.35 -7.36
CA TYR A 95 -9.59 12.90 -7.27
C TYR A 95 -10.58 12.30 -8.26
N ASN A 96 -10.24 11.14 -8.82
CA ASN A 96 -11.20 10.40 -9.64
C ASN A 96 -12.33 9.87 -8.76
N LEU A 97 -13.47 9.56 -9.38
CA LEU A 97 -14.60 8.93 -8.70
C LEU A 97 -14.14 7.63 -8.01
N GLY A 98 -14.44 7.49 -6.71
CA GLY A 98 -14.01 6.35 -5.90
C GLY A 98 -12.55 6.38 -5.43
N GLU A 99 -11.78 7.42 -5.78
CA GLU A 99 -10.39 7.61 -5.32
C GLU A 99 -10.25 8.77 -4.32
N MET A 100 -11.37 9.25 -3.77
CA MET A 100 -11.38 10.30 -2.75
C MET A 100 -10.66 9.84 -1.46
N PRO A 101 -10.05 10.76 -0.69
CA PRO A 101 -9.44 10.43 0.60
C PRO A 101 -10.37 9.68 1.56
N GLU A 102 -11.66 10.04 1.61
CA GLU A 102 -12.65 9.31 2.42
C GLU A 102 -12.78 7.83 2.01
N THR A 103 -12.71 7.55 0.71
CA THR A 103 -12.79 6.16 0.20
C THR A 103 -11.47 5.41 0.42
N VAL A 104 -10.34 6.05 0.13
CA VAL A 104 -9.03 5.37 0.08
C VAL A 104 -8.31 5.44 1.42
N ASP A 105 -8.15 6.63 1.99
CA ASP A 105 -7.40 6.86 3.23
C ASP A 105 -8.23 6.50 4.46
N TYR A 106 -9.53 6.78 4.48
CA TYR A 106 -10.39 6.41 5.61
C TYR A 106 -10.93 4.98 5.45
N GLN A 107 -11.93 4.77 4.58
CA GLN A 107 -12.60 3.48 4.48
C GLN A 107 -11.64 2.35 4.06
N GLY A 108 -10.76 2.63 3.09
CA GLY A 108 -9.77 1.66 2.62
C GLY A 108 -8.75 1.26 3.70
N GLN A 109 -8.36 2.16 4.61
CA GLN A 109 -7.49 1.81 5.73
C GLN A 109 -8.25 1.12 6.86
N VAL A 110 -9.51 1.50 7.13
CA VAL A 110 -10.39 0.78 8.05
C VAL A 110 -10.53 -0.69 7.62
N ASN A 111 -10.74 -0.96 6.33
CA ASN A 111 -10.80 -2.33 5.81
C ASN A 111 -9.51 -3.13 6.09
N GLN A 112 -8.35 -2.50 5.91
CA GLN A 112 -7.05 -3.12 6.18
C GLN A 112 -6.82 -3.39 7.67
N ILE A 113 -7.19 -2.44 8.54
CA ILE A 113 -7.08 -2.60 9.99
C ILE A 113 -8.02 -3.71 10.47
N ASN A 114 -9.27 -3.72 9.99
CA ASN A 114 -10.25 -4.74 10.33
C ASN A 114 -9.77 -6.14 9.93
N ALA A 115 -9.23 -6.30 8.72
CA ALA A 115 -8.65 -7.56 8.27
C ALA A 115 -7.48 -8.02 9.14
N ALA A 116 -6.75 -7.11 9.80
CA ALA A 116 -5.62 -7.41 10.67
C ALA A 116 -6.00 -7.60 12.16
N THR A 117 -7.28 -7.49 12.54
CA THR A 117 -7.72 -7.57 13.95
C THR A 117 -7.44 -8.92 14.62
N HIS A 118 -7.36 -9.99 13.83
CA HIS A 118 -7.02 -11.33 14.30
C HIS A 118 -5.53 -11.49 14.69
N LEU A 119 -4.68 -10.50 14.40
CA LEU A 119 -3.27 -10.56 14.78
C LEU A 119 -3.12 -10.41 16.31
N PRO A 120 -2.37 -11.31 16.98
CA PRO A 120 -2.28 -11.35 18.44
C PRO A 120 -1.63 -10.12 19.07
N HIS A 121 -0.90 -9.31 18.28
CA HIS A 121 -0.24 -8.09 18.72
C HIS A 121 -0.28 -7.01 17.63
N VAL A 122 -1.39 -6.27 17.50
CA VAL A 122 -1.41 -5.04 16.69
C VAL A 122 -0.55 -3.97 17.39
N LYS A 123 0.75 -3.94 17.08
CA LYS A 123 1.64 -2.84 17.43
C LYS A 123 1.77 -1.92 16.23
N MET A 124 1.17 -0.74 16.31
CA MET A 124 1.35 0.33 15.34
C MET A 124 2.77 0.88 15.48
N TYR A 125 3.67 0.54 14.55
CA TYR A 125 5.00 1.13 14.48
C TYR A 125 4.97 2.28 13.47
N TYR A 126 5.21 3.50 13.94
CA TYR A 126 5.60 4.59 13.04
C TYR A 126 7.02 4.30 12.52
N LEU A 127 7.16 4.10 11.22
CA LEU A 127 8.47 4.04 10.58
C LEU A 127 9.07 5.46 10.61
N GLU A 128 9.95 5.71 11.57
CA GLU A 128 10.80 6.91 11.52
C GLU A 128 11.83 6.74 10.40
N PHE A 129 11.62 7.44 9.28
CA PHE A 129 12.59 7.55 8.20
C PHE A 129 13.78 8.39 8.66
N HIS A 130 14.71 7.77 9.37
CA HIS A 130 16.01 8.37 9.65
C HIS A 130 16.85 8.38 8.36
N LYS A 131 16.97 9.57 7.79
CA LYS A 131 17.95 10.03 6.79
C LYS A 131 18.16 9.11 5.58
N ILE A 132 17.38 9.38 4.53
CA ILE A 132 17.87 9.21 3.15
C ILE A 132 18.58 10.52 2.83
N SER A 133 19.91 10.53 2.95
CA SER A 133 20.81 11.57 2.46
C SER A 133 21.78 10.93 1.48
#